data_AF-A0A2A2ISZ4-F1
#
_entry.id   AF-A0A2A2ISZ4-F1
#
_cell.length_a   1.000
_cell.length_b   1.000
_cell.length_c   1.000
_cell.angle_alpha   90.00
_cell.angle_beta   90.00
_cell.angle_gamma   90.00
#
_symmetry.space_group_name_H-M   'P 1'
#
loop_
_entity.id
_entity.type
_entity.pdbx_description
1 polymer ?
#
loop_
_entity_poly.entity_id
_entity_poly.type
_entity_poly.pdbx_seq_one_letter_code
_entity_poly.pdbx_strand_id
1 'polypeptide(L)'
;MTIDNRAQAQQRSDRIAQFRAELDCLQREGVLQLAADQQARVQSYHQRLLGELASRFDIDHSRQAHQLSLGMRIASLLGALALAASLFFLFYRFWGLFGSTSQVAILIAAPLLGLLLTAALQRLDDSGYFSKLAALLTFTAFVLNLVMLGQIFNITPTDQALLAWAALALLLAYACELRLLLGLGLLSATAFCASRLHSWDGLDWLACVERPENFLLPALLMLASAELAVQRRFAGFAALYRMLGLVCLLLPMLILGYWGEGSYLRLDPDLIEGIYQLLGFAVPALAIYIGIRRQQAELINGGTLLFVIALFCKVFDWWWDYLPKYLFFFLLGLLAILVLLVMRRLRRSLAVEVQP
;
A
#
# COMPACT_ATOMS: atom_id res chain seq x y z
N MET A 1 -7.56 -2.24 27.74
CA MET A 1 -7.09 -2.46 26.35
C MET A 1 -5.95 -3.45 26.44
N THR A 2 -6.17 -4.69 26.01
CA THR A 2 -5.08 -5.66 25.84
C THR A 2 -4.23 -5.19 24.66
N ILE A 3 -2.93 -5.06 24.88
CA ILE A 3 -1.97 -4.69 23.83
C ILE A 3 -1.39 -6.01 23.35
N ASP A 4 -1.75 -6.40 22.13
CA ASP A 4 -1.47 -7.76 21.63
C ASP A 4 -0.40 -7.77 20.54
N ASN A 5 0.02 -6.60 20.03
CA ASN A 5 1.08 -6.51 19.03
C ASN A 5 2.02 -5.30 19.22
N ARG A 6 3.20 -5.37 18.59
CA ARG A 6 4.25 -4.33 18.65
C ARG A 6 3.77 -2.97 18.15
N ALA A 7 2.92 -2.94 17.12
CA ALA A 7 2.39 -1.69 16.58
C ALA A 7 1.47 -0.95 17.58
N GLN A 8 0.63 -1.68 18.32
CA GLN A 8 -0.21 -1.15 19.38
C GLN A 8 0.61 -0.69 20.58
N ALA A 9 1.67 -1.44 20.93
CA ALA A 9 2.62 -1.05 21.97
C ALA A 9 3.33 0.27 21.61
N GLN A 10 3.79 0.41 20.36
CA GLN A 10 4.39 1.64 19.85
C GLN A 10 3.38 2.79 19.85
N GLN A 11 2.16 2.57 19.33
CA GLN A 11 1.10 3.58 19.33
C GLN A 11 0.74 4.04 20.75
N ARG A 12 0.79 3.14 21.74
CA ARG A 12 0.58 3.49 23.15
C ARG A 12 1.74 4.34 23.69
N SER A 13 2.98 4.00 23.36
CA SER A 13 4.17 4.79 23.70
C SER A 13 4.07 6.22 23.14
N ASP A 14 3.70 6.35 21.86
CA ASP A 14 3.53 7.64 21.19
C ASP A 14 2.42 8.48 21.83
N ARG A 15 1.30 7.86 22.21
CA ARG A 15 0.22 8.53 22.95
C ARG A 15 0.69 9.03 24.32
N ILE A 16 1.53 8.26 25.03
CA ILE A 16 2.10 8.70 26.32
C ILE A 16 3.03 9.89 26.11
N ALA A 17 3.83 9.89 25.04
CA ALA A 17 4.69 11.02 24.70
C ALA A 17 3.88 12.28 24.34
N GLN A 18 2.81 12.14 23.55
CA GLN A 18 1.89 13.24 23.23
C GLN A 18 1.20 13.77 24.50
N PHE A 19 0.71 12.88 25.37
CA PHE A 19 0.10 13.27 26.64
C PHE A 19 1.07 14.06 27.52
N ARG A 20 2.32 13.62 27.64
CA ARG A 20 3.34 14.35 28.41
C ARG A 20 3.59 15.75 27.83
N ALA A 21 3.73 15.87 26.51
CA ALA A 21 3.92 17.16 25.85
C ALA A 21 2.74 18.12 26.04
N GLU A 22 1.52 17.60 25.94
CA GLU A 22 0.29 18.37 26.18
C GLU A 22 0.18 18.81 27.65
N LEU A 23 0.48 17.92 28.59
CA LEU A 23 0.46 18.21 30.02
C LEU A 23 1.48 19.30 30.38
N ASP A 24 2.67 19.28 29.78
CA ASP A 24 3.66 20.35 29.92
C ASP A 24 3.16 21.69 29.33
N CYS A 25 2.33 21.66 28.29
CA CYS A 25 1.72 22.87 27.71
C CYS A 25 0.65 23.43 28.65
N LEU A 26 -0.25 22.58 29.14
CA LEU A 26 -1.32 22.94 30.09
C LEU A 26 -0.77 23.47 31.42
N GLN A 27 0.36 22.92 31.89
CA GLN A 27 1.06 23.42 33.07
C GLN A 27 1.67 24.81 32.83
N ARG A 28 2.25 25.05 31.65
CA ARG A 28 2.80 26.36 31.25
C ARG A 28 1.74 27.44 31.08
N GLU A 29 0.59 27.07 30.53
CA GLU A 29 -0.57 27.97 30.36
C GLU A 29 -1.36 28.16 31.66
N GLY A 30 -1.01 27.45 32.75
CA GLY A 30 -1.67 27.56 34.05
C GLY A 30 -3.08 26.97 34.09
N VAL A 31 -3.51 26.26 33.04
CA VAL A 31 -4.83 25.64 32.93
C VAL A 31 -4.96 24.43 33.86
N LEU A 32 -3.87 23.67 34.02
CA LEU A 32 -3.82 22.49 34.88
C LEU A 32 -2.50 22.43 35.64
N GLN A 33 -2.55 22.54 36.97
CA GLN A 33 -1.40 22.28 37.83
C GLN A 33 -1.64 21.03 38.65
N LEU A 34 -0.80 20.01 38.43
CA LEU A 34 -0.78 18.81 39.24
C LEU A 34 0.08 19.06 40.47
N ALA A 35 -0.39 18.60 41.64
CA ALA A 35 0.45 18.58 42.83
C ALA A 35 1.70 17.71 42.58
N ALA A 36 2.83 18.04 43.21
CA ALA A 36 4.11 17.34 43.01
C ALA A 36 3.97 15.81 43.17
N ASP A 37 3.18 15.37 44.15
CA ASP A 37 2.89 13.94 44.39
C ASP A 37 2.10 13.28 43.27
N GLN A 38 1.16 13.99 42.66
CA GLN A 38 0.36 13.49 41.54
C GLN A 38 1.21 13.39 40.27
N GLN A 39 2.05 14.39 40.01
CA GLN A 39 2.98 14.38 38.89
C GLN A 39 3.98 13.22 39.01
N ALA A 40 4.53 13.00 40.20
CA ALA A 40 5.40 11.87 40.48
C ALA A 40 4.69 10.53 40.20
N ARG A 41 3.47 10.33 40.73
CA ARG A 41 2.68 9.09 40.49
C ARG A 41 2.45 8.81 39.01
N VAL A 42 2.08 9.84 38.24
CA VAL A 42 1.83 9.71 36.79
C VAL A 42 3.12 9.38 36.04
N GLN A 43 4.23 10.03 36.39
CA GLN A 43 5.54 9.74 35.79
C GLN A 43 6.00 8.31 36.11
N SER A 44 5.89 7.87 37.36
CA SER A 44 6.26 6.51 37.78
C SER A 44 5.40 5.44 37.12
N TYR A 45 4.10 5.70 36.93
CA TYR A 45 3.21 4.80 36.20
C TYR A 45 3.63 4.69 34.73
N HIS A 46 3.85 5.82 34.05
CA HIS A 46 4.29 5.81 32.66
C HIS A 46 5.66 5.17 32.46
N GLN A 47 6.61 5.38 33.39
CA GLN A 47 7.92 4.71 33.33
C GLN A 47 7.79 3.19 33.45
N ARG A 48 7.00 2.70 34.42
CA ARG A 48 6.74 1.25 34.55
C ARG A 48 6.07 0.67 33.31
N LEU A 49 5.03 1.34 32.80
CA LEU A 49 4.31 0.88 31.62
C LEU A 49 5.20 0.87 30.37
N LEU A 50 6.01 1.91 30.16
CA LEU A 50 6.96 1.95 29.04
C LEU A 50 8.05 0.87 29.17
N GLY A 51 8.52 0.60 30.40
CA GLY A 51 9.44 -0.49 30.67
C GLY A 51 8.85 -1.87 30.37
N GLU A 52 7.59 -2.10 30.76
CA GLU A 52 6.86 -3.34 30.47
C GLU A 52 6.60 -3.52 28.97
N LEU A 53 6.23 -2.44 28.27
CA LEU A 53 6.04 -2.47 26.82
C LEU A 53 7.36 -2.69 26.08
N ALA A 54 8.45 -2.08 26.54
CA ALA A 54 9.78 -2.27 25.96
C ALA A 54 10.30 -3.69 26.17
N SER A 55 10.16 -4.27 27.37
CA SER A 55 10.60 -5.64 27.62
C SER A 55 9.77 -6.67 26.88
N ARG A 56 8.46 -6.42 26.69
CA ARG A 56 7.55 -7.37 26.06
C ARG A 56 7.49 -7.28 24.53
N PHE A 57 7.71 -6.10 23.95
CA PHE A 57 7.54 -5.86 22.51
C PHE A 57 8.74 -5.19 21.82
N ASP A 58 9.86 -5.00 22.54
CA ASP A 58 11.10 -4.40 22.02
C ASP A 58 10.83 -3.07 21.28
N ILE A 59 10.29 -2.09 22.01
CA ILE A 59 9.97 -0.75 21.49
C ILE A 59 11.06 0.26 21.85
N ASP A 60 11.42 1.13 20.91
CA ASP A 60 12.47 2.13 21.08
C ASP A 60 12.09 3.20 22.13
N HIS A 61 12.97 3.42 23.12
CA HIS A 61 12.72 4.33 24.25
C HIS A 61 12.79 5.84 23.92
N SER A 62 13.31 6.27 22.74
CA SER A 62 13.49 7.71 22.45
C SER A 62 13.49 8.08 20.96
N ARG A 63 13.05 9.31 20.65
CA ARG A 63 13.11 9.90 19.30
C ARG A 63 14.54 10.04 18.75
N GLN A 64 15.54 10.16 19.61
CA GLN A 64 16.96 10.23 19.23
C GLN A 64 17.52 8.88 18.82
N ALA A 65 17.16 7.80 19.53
CA ALA A 65 17.43 6.43 19.10
C ALA A 65 16.75 6.13 17.75
N HIS A 66 15.56 6.70 17.51
CA HIS A 66 14.87 6.57 16.23
C HIS A 66 15.59 7.27 15.05
N GLN A 67 16.22 8.43 15.29
CA GLN A 67 17.01 9.13 14.25
C GLN A 67 18.33 8.42 13.94
N LEU A 68 19.03 7.92 14.96
CA LEU A 68 20.24 7.10 14.78
C LEU A 68 19.92 5.74 14.11
N SER A 69 18.79 5.12 14.45
CA SER A 69 18.35 3.89 13.79
C SER A 69 17.92 4.11 12.34
N LEU A 70 17.37 5.28 12.00
CA LEU A 70 17.13 5.68 10.61
C LEU A 70 18.43 5.80 9.80
N GLY A 71 19.45 6.45 10.37
CA GLY A 71 20.77 6.56 9.76
C GLY A 71 21.41 5.19 9.50
N MET A 72 21.36 4.28 10.49
CA MET A 72 21.84 2.90 10.37
C MET A 72 21.05 2.08 9.34
N ARG A 73 19.73 2.27 9.27
CA ARG A 73 18.87 1.62 8.26
C ARG A 73 19.23 2.09 6.85
N ILE A 74 19.42 3.39 6.66
CA ILE A 74 19.84 3.95 5.36
C ILE A 74 21.23 3.42 4.98
N ALA A 75 22.19 3.46 5.90
CA ALA A 75 23.55 2.96 5.64
C ALA A 75 23.58 1.46 5.33
N SER A 76 22.84 0.64 6.09
CA SER A 76 22.75 -0.81 5.85
C SER A 76 22.02 -1.14 4.55
N LEU A 77 20.97 -0.40 4.20
CA LEU A 77 20.24 -0.57 2.94
C LEU A 77 21.12 -0.18 1.76
N LEU A 78 21.80 0.97 1.81
CA LEU A 78 22.76 1.38 0.78
C LEU A 78 23.91 0.38 0.65
N GLY A 79 24.45 -0.12 1.76
CA GLY A 79 25.47 -1.16 1.76
C GLY A 79 24.99 -2.47 1.14
N ALA A 80 23.80 -2.93 1.51
CA ALA A 80 23.19 -4.14 0.94
C ALA A 80 22.91 -3.98 -0.57
N LEU A 81 22.43 -2.81 -0.98
CA LEU A 81 22.12 -2.50 -2.38
C LEU A 81 23.40 -2.38 -3.22
N ALA A 82 24.45 -1.78 -2.66
CA ALA A 82 25.77 -1.74 -3.30
C ALA A 82 26.39 -3.14 -3.44
N LEU A 83 26.29 -3.98 -2.41
CA LEU A 83 26.75 -5.38 -2.47
C LEU A 83 25.94 -6.18 -3.49
N ALA A 84 24.62 -6.02 -3.52
CA ALA A 84 23.74 -6.67 -4.49
C ALA A 84 24.07 -6.22 -5.93
N ALA A 85 24.27 -4.92 -6.14
CA ALA A 85 24.67 -4.37 -7.44
C ALA A 85 26.06 -4.89 -7.87
N SER A 86 27.03 -4.90 -6.95
CA SER A 86 28.38 -5.44 -7.20
C SER A 86 28.31 -6.91 -7.65
N LEU A 87 27.55 -7.74 -6.92
CA LEU A 87 27.35 -9.14 -7.25
C LEU A 87 26.65 -9.30 -8.61
N PHE A 88 25.60 -8.52 -8.88
CA PHE A 88 24.90 -8.50 -10.17
C PHE A 88 25.85 -8.15 -11.31
N PHE A 89 26.64 -7.07 -11.19
CA PHE A 89 27.58 -6.67 -12.24
C PHE A 89 28.71 -7.68 -12.43
N LEU A 90 29.17 -8.32 -11.36
CA LEU A 90 30.13 -9.42 -11.44
C LEU A 90 29.55 -10.55 -12.29
N PHE A 91 28.33 -11.02 -11.95
CA PHE A 91 27.68 -12.06 -12.74
C PHE A 91 27.44 -11.60 -14.18
N TYR A 92 26.92 -10.40 -14.41
CA TYR A 92 26.69 -9.86 -15.75
C TYR A 92 27.97 -9.85 -16.61
N ARG A 93 29.12 -9.49 -16.02
CA ARG A 93 30.41 -9.48 -16.72
C ARG A 93 30.90 -10.87 -17.09
N PHE A 94 30.74 -11.85 -16.20
CA PHE A 94 31.25 -13.21 -16.38
C PHE A 94 30.19 -14.21 -16.89
N TRP A 95 28.93 -13.80 -17.05
CA TRP A 95 27.79 -14.69 -17.30
C TRP A 95 28.00 -15.57 -18.53
N GLY A 96 28.45 -14.96 -19.63
CA GLY A 96 28.69 -15.64 -20.90
C GLY A 96 29.87 -16.62 -20.89
N LEU A 97 30.69 -16.63 -19.84
CA LEU A 97 31.82 -17.57 -19.70
C LEU A 97 31.40 -18.87 -18.99
N PHE A 98 30.24 -18.89 -18.31
CA PHE A 98 29.72 -20.09 -17.67
C PHE A 98 28.99 -20.97 -18.69
N GLY A 99 29.19 -22.29 -18.58
CA GLY A 99 28.37 -23.25 -19.32
C GLY A 99 26.91 -23.25 -18.82
N SER A 100 25.97 -23.68 -19.68
CA SER A 100 24.53 -23.65 -19.39
C SER A 100 24.16 -24.37 -18.09
N THR A 101 24.78 -25.51 -17.80
CA THR A 101 24.53 -26.25 -16.54
C THR A 101 24.90 -25.43 -15.31
N SER A 102 26.03 -24.73 -15.33
CA SER A 102 26.46 -23.88 -14.22
C SER A 102 25.56 -22.65 -14.08
N GLN A 103 25.17 -22.04 -15.20
CA GLN A 103 24.22 -20.92 -15.20
C GLN A 103 22.89 -21.32 -14.54
N VAL A 104 22.29 -22.44 -14.97
CA VAL A 104 21.04 -22.94 -14.40
C VAL A 104 21.20 -23.29 -12.91
N ALA A 105 22.29 -23.97 -12.53
CA ALA A 105 22.55 -24.30 -11.14
C ALA A 105 22.65 -23.05 -10.25
N ILE A 106 23.34 -21.99 -10.71
CA ILE A 106 23.44 -20.71 -10.00
C ILE A 106 22.07 -20.04 -9.88
N LEU A 107 21.28 -20.00 -10.97
CA LEU A 107 19.96 -19.37 -10.99
C LEU A 107 18.96 -20.07 -10.07
N ILE A 108 19.06 -21.38 -9.89
CA ILE A 108 18.21 -22.15 -8.96
C ILE A 108 18.72 -22.02 -7.52
N ALA A 109 20.04 -22.10 -7.30
CA ALA A 109 20.62 -22.04 -5.97
C ALA A 109 20.42 -20.67 -5.30
N ALA A 110 20.53 -19.57 -6.05
CA ALA A 110 20.42 -18.22 -5.50
C ALA A 110 19.11 -17.93 -4.74
N PRO A 111 17.90 -18.17 -5.29
CA PRO A 111 16.65 -17.94 -4.57
C PRO A 111 16.48 -18.91 -3.39
N LEU A 112 16.96 -20.16 -3.50
CA LEU A 112 16.92 -21.12 -2.39
C LEU A 112 17.82 -20.67 -1.23
N LEU A 113 19.05 -20.24 -1.52
CA LEU A 113 19.96 -19.67 -0.53
C LEU A 113 19.40 -18.36 0.05
N GLY A 114 18.77 -17.52 -0.76
CA GLY A 114 18.07 -16.32 -0.30
C GLY A 114 16.92 -16.63 0.66
N LEU A 115 16.12 -17.65 0.38
CA LEU A 115 15.06 -18.13 1.27
C LEU A 115 15.63 -18.67 2.59
N LEU A 116 16.67 -19.49 2.52
CA LEU A 116 17.35 -20.00 3.71
C LEU A 116 17.94 -18.87 4.55
N LEU A 117 18.57 -17.88 3.91
CA LEU A 117 19.12 -16.69 4.57
C LEU A 117 18.01 -15.88 5.23
N THR A 118 16.89 -15.68 4.54
CA THR A 118 15.72 -14.95 5.07
C THR A 118 15.17 -15.64 6.32
N ALA A 119 15.04 -16.97 6.28
CA ALA A 119 14.57 -17.77 7.42
C ALA A 119 15.58 -17.81 8.58
N ALA A 120 16.88 -17.87 8.28
CA ALA A 120 17.94 -17.81 9.29
C ALA A 120 17.95 -16.45 10.00
N LEU A 121 17.92 -15.35 9.22
CA LEU A 121 17.86 -14.00 9.76
C LEU A 121 16.60 -13.75 10.57
N GLN A 122 15.46 -14.35 10.19
CA GLN A 122 14.22 -14.25 10.97
C GLN A 122 14.34 -14.87 12.37
N ARG A 123 15.22 -15.87 12.56
CA ARG A 123 15.47 -16.48 13.88
C ARG A 123 16.51 -15.72 14.70
N LEU A 124 17.33 -14.90 14.05
CA LEU A 124 18.44 -14.18 14.67
C LEU A 124 18.07 -12.74 15.05
N ASP A 125 17.09 -12.14 14.34
CA ASP A 125 16.73 -10.73 14.46
C ASP A 125 15.28 -10.55 14.93
N ASP A 126 15.12 -10.22 16.22
CA ASP A 126 13.82 -9.90 16.83
C ASP A 126 13.14 -8.67 16.20
N SER A 127 13.93 -7.76 15.60
CA SER A 127 13.39 -6.58 14.93
C SER A 127 12.78 -6.91 13.56
N GLY A 128 13.17 -8.04 12.97
CA GLY A 128 12.78 -8.48 11.63
C GLY A 128 13.28 -7.58 10.49
N TYR A 129 14.14 -6.60 10.76
CA TYR A 129 14.63 -5.66 9.75
C TYR A 129 15.49 -6.35 8.70
N PHE A 130 16.49 -7.12 9.14
CA PHE A 130 17.38 -7.81 8.21
C PHE A 130 16.67 -8.93 7.44
N SER A 131 15.71 -9.60 8.09
CA SER A 131 14.84 -10.58 7.41
C SER A 131 14.03 -9.91 6.29
N LYS A 132 13.46 -8.71 6.51
CA LYS A 132 12.73 -7.96 5.47
C LYS A 132 13.61 -7.56 4.30
N LEU A 133 14.85 -7.12 4.55
CA LEU A 133 15.82 -6.82 3.49
C LEU A 133 16.19 -8.08 2.69
N ALA A 134 16.48 -9.18 3.39
CA ALA A 134 16.80 -10.45 2.75
C ALA A 134 15.62 -11.00 1.92
N ALA A 135 14.38 -10.87 2.41
CA ALA A 135 13.18 -11.25 1.67
C ALA A 135 13.02 -10.43 0.38
N LEU A 136 13.25 -9.11 0.45
CA LEU A 136 13.18 -8.23 -0.72
C LEU A 136 14.26 -8.59 -1.75
N LEU A 137 15.49 -8.83 -1.29
CA LEU A 137 16.59 -9.26 -2.15
C LEU A 137 16.29 -10.63 -2.79
N THR A 138 15.77 -11.57 -2.02
CA THR A 138 15.38 -12.91 -2.49
C THR A 138 14.30 -12.83 -3.56
N PHE A 139 13.27 -12.01 -3.34
CA PHE A 139 12.22 -11.78 -4.34
C PHE A 139 12.79 -11.16 -5.63
N THR A 140 13.64 -10.14 -5.49
CA THR A 140 14.27 -9.45 -6.63
C THR A 140 15.15 -10.41 -7.43
N ALA A 141 15.97 -11.20 -6.73
CA ALA A 141 16.81 -12.22 -7.33
C ALA A 141 15.96 -13.29 -8.05
N PHE A 142 14.85 -13.72 -7.46
CA PHE A 142 13.96 -14.68 -8.09
C PHE A 142 13.35 -14.16 -9.41
N VAL A 143 12.84 -12.92 -9.41
CA VAL A 143 12.29 -12.28 -10.61
C VAL A 143 13.35 -12.22 -11.72
N LEU A 144 14.54 -11.71 -11.39
CA LEU A 144 15.65 -11.61 -12.33
C LEU A 144 16.07 -12.99 -12.85
N ASN A 145 16.18 -13.99 -11.97
CA ASN A 145 16.60 -15.33 -12.35
C ASN A 145 15.60 -15.99 -13.29
N LEU A 146 14.29 -15.78 -13.09
CA LEU A 146 13.27 -16.31 -13.99
C LEU A 146 13.38 -15.69 -15.39
N VAL A 147 13.64 -14.38 -15.47
CA VAL A 147 13.88 -13.67 -16.74
C VAL A 147 15.14 -14.21 -17.44
N MET A 148 16.25 -14.36 -16.70
CA MET A 148 17.50 -14.89 -17.26
C MET A 148 17.36 -16.35 -17.72
N LEU A 149 16.61 -17.17 -16.99
CA LEU A 149 16.33 -18.55 -17.38
C LEU A 149 15.53 -18.60 -18.69
N GLY A 150 14.54 -17.72 -18.83
CA GLY A 150 13.78 -17.56 -20.07
C GLY A 150 14.66 -17.19 -21.25
N GLN A 151 15.64 -16.29 -21.06
CA GLN A 151 16.60 -15.92 -22.10
C GLN A 151 17.53 -17.09 -22.48
N ILE A 152 18.06 -17.84 -21.51
CA ILE A 152 18.98 -18.98 -21.76
C ILE A 152 18.31 -20.05 -22.62
N PHE A 153 17.05 -20.36 -22.32
CA PHE A 153 16.29 -21.40 -23.03
C PHE A 153 15.43 -20.86 -24.17
N ASN A 154 15.54 -19.56 -24.48
CA ASN A 154 14.73 -18.87 -25.49
C ASN A 154 13.21 -19.13 -25.32
N ILE A 155 12.75 -19.12 -24.07
CA ILE A 155 11.34 -19.32 -23.71
C ILE A 155 10.59 -18.01 -24.00
N THR A 156 9.47 -18.11 -24.71
CA THR A 156 8.60 -16.97 -24.96
C THR A 156 8.03 -16.41 -23.66
N PRO A 157 7.96 -15.08 -23.46
CA PRO A 157 7.37 -14.49 -22.26
C PRO A 157 5.92 -14.95 -22.08
N THR A 158 5.61 -15.49 -20.89
CA THR A 158 4.27 -15.97 -20.53
C THR A 158 3.78 -15.31 -19.26
N ASP A 159 2.45 -15.19 -19.16
CA ASP A 159 1.76 -14.68 -17.99
C ASP A 159 1.95 -15.57 -16.74
N GLN A 160 2.28 -16.85 -16.90
CA GLN A 160 2.56 -17.77 -15.80
C GLN A 160 3.72 -17.31 -14.89
N ALA A 161 4.66 -16.53 -15.44
CA ALA A 161 5.72 -15.90 -14.65
C ALA A 161 5.15 -14.99 -13.56
N LEU A 162 4.06 -14.26 -13.84
CA LEU A 162 3.39 -13.38 -12.88
C LEU A 162 2.82 -14.17 -11.70
N LEU A 163 2.30 -15.38 -11.94
CA LEU A 163 1.81 -16.25 -10.88
C LEU A 163 2.94 -16.69 -9.95
N ALA A 164 4.09 -17.07 -10.50
CA ALA A 164 5.27 -17.45 -9.72
C ALA A 164 5.77 -16.26 -8.88
N TRP A 165 5.81 -15.07 -9.47
CA TRP A 165 6.17 -13.83 -8.76
C TRP A 165 5.18 -13.51 -7.64
N ALA A 166 3.88 -13.58 -7.93
CA ALA A 166 2.82 -13.36 -6.96
C ALA A 166 2.91 -14.33 -5.78
N ALA A 167 3.08 -15.63 -6.06
CA ALA A 167 3.17 -16.66 -5.04
C ALA A 167 4.34 -16.42 -4.09
N LEU A 168 5.56 -16.20 -4.62
CA LEU A 168 6.73 -15.97 -3.79
C LEU A 168 6.61 -14.65 -3.00
N ALA A 169 6.15 -13.58 -3.66
CA ALA A 169 5.97 -12.28 -3.01
C ALA A 169 4.98 -12.35 -1.85
N LEU A 170 3.82 -13.00 -2.05
CA LEU A 170 2.81 -13.18 -1.00
C LEU A 170 3.35 -14.05 0.14
N LEU A 171 3.98 -15.19 -0.15
CA LEU A 171 4.57 -16.05 0.88
C LEU A 171 5.58 -15.29 1.75
N LEU A 172 6.51 -14.56 1.11
CA LEU A 172 7.49 -13.73 1.82
C LEU A 172 6.86 -12.55 2.56
N ALA A 173 5.82 -11.94 1.99
CA ALA A 173 5.10 -10.84 2.64
C ALA A 173 4.46 -11.29 3.94
N TYR A 174 3.76 -12.44 3.95
CA TYR A 174 3.14 -12.99 5.15
C TYR A 174 4.16 -13.57 6.14
N ALA A 175 5.27 -14.14 5.66
CA ALA A 175 6.32 -14.65 6.53
C ALA A 175 7.10 -13.54 7.25
N CYS A 176 7.43 -12.45 6.54
CA CYS A 176 8.27 -11.35 7.06
C CYS A 176 7.47 -10.11 7.47
N GLU A 177 6.14 -10.16 7.41
CA GLU A 177 5.23 -9.01 7.63
C GLU A 177 5.60 -7.77 6.79
N LEU A 178 6.00 -7.97 5.54
CA LEU A 178 6.52 -6.92 4.67
C LEU A 178 5.45 -6.38 3.70
N ARG A 179 4.98 -5.16 3.97
CA ARG A 179 3.93 -4.48 3.17
C ARG A 179 4.31 -4.26 1.71
N LEU A 180 5.58 -3.99 1.44
CA LEU A 180 6.05 -3.73 0.07
C LEU A 180 5.94 -5.00 -0.80
N LEU A 181 6.35 -6.15 -0.27
CA LEU A 181 6.18 -7.44 -0.95
C LEU A 181 4.71 -7.82 -1.10
N LEU A 182 3.86 -7.49 -0.11
CA LEU A 182 2.42 -7.68 -0.25
C LEU A 182 1.89 -6.91 -1.46
N GLY A 183 2.29 -5.64 -1.60
CA GLY A 183 1.89 -4.81 -2.75
C GLY A 183 2.36 -5.39 -4.08
N LEU A 184 3.63 -5.79 -4.18
CA LEU A 184 4.18 -6.42 -5.38
C LEU A 184 3.48 -7.74 -5.71
N GLY A 185 3.19 -8.56 -4.69
CA GLY A 185 2.48 -9.83 -4.86
C GLY A 185 1.04 -9.63 -5.32
N LEU A 186 0.34 -8.64 -4.75
CA LEU A 186 -1.02 -8.29 -5.16
C LEU A 186 -1.07 -7.71 -6.57
N LEU A 187 -0.15 -6.81 -6.93
CA LEU A 187 -0.05 -6.29 -8.29
C LEU A 187 0.25 -7.38 -9.31
N SER A 188 1.17 -8.30 -8.98
CA SER A 188 1.49 -9.46 -9.83
C SER A 188 0.30 -10.41 -9.96
N ALA A 189 -0.43 -10.67 -8.88
CA ALA A 189 -1.64 -11.49 -8.90
C ALA A 189 -2.75 -10.83 -9.72
N THR A 190 -2.96 -9.52 -9.58
CA THR A 190 -3.92 -8.75 -10.36
C THR A 190 -3.57 -8.78 -11.84
N ALA A 191 -2.29 -8.57 -12.19
CA ALA A 191 -1.82 -8.66 -13.57
C ALA A 191 -2.05 -10.07 -14.15
N PHE A 192 -1.75 -11.12 -13.40
CA PHE A 192 -2.02 -12.51 -13.80
C PHE A 192 -3.52 -12.80 -13.99
N CYS A 193 -4.37 -12.37 -13.06
CA CYS A 193 -5.80 -12.53 -13.19
C CYS A 193 -6.35 -11.77 -14.40
N ALA A 194 -5.90 -10.53 -14.60
CA ALA A 194 -6.31 -9.72 -15.73
C ALA A 194 -5.88 -10.31 -17.06
N SER A 195 -4.63 -10.81 -17.15
CA SER A 195 -4.13 -11.48 -18.35
C SER A 195 -4.88 -12.79 -18.64
N ARG A 196 -5.24 -13.56 -17.60
CA ARG A 196 -6.00 -14.80 -17.77
C ARG A 196 -7.40 -14.55 -18.30
N LEU A 197 -8.11 -13.56 -17.75
CA LEU A 197 -9.43 -13.17 -18.24
C LEU A 197 -9.37 -12.70 -19.70
N HIS A 198 -8.32 -11.96 -20.07
CA HIS A 198 -8.12 -11.52 -21.45
C HIS A 198 -7.75 -12.65 -22.41
N SER A 199 -6.93 -13.62 -21.96
CA SER A 199 -6.50 -14.75 -22.80
C SER A 199 -7.65 -15.65 -23.26
N TRP A 200 -8.80 -15.61 -22.57
CA TRP A 200 -10.00 -16.32 -23.02
C TRP A 200 -10.56 -15.77 -24.34
N ASP A 201 -10.24 -14.52 -24.67
CA ASP A 201 -10.60 -13.86 -25.93
C ASP A 201 -9.56 -14.10 -27.04
N GLY A 202 -8.51 -14.90 -26.77
CA GLY A 202 -7.48 -15.30 -27.74
C GLY A 202 -6.41 -14.23 -28.04
N LEU A 203 -6.40 -13.12 -27.28
CA LEU A 203 -5.48 -12.00 -27.45
C LEU A 203 -4.22 -12.13 -26.58
N ASP A 204 -3.16 -11.40 -26.96
CA ASP A 204 -1.88 -11.39 -26.26
C ASP A 204 -2.04 -10.94 -24.81
N TRP A 205 -1.37 -11.63 -23.89
CA TRP A 205 -1.47 -11.36 -22.45
C TRP A 205 -1.01 -9.95 -22.04
N LEU A 206 -0.18 -9.30 -22.86
CA LEU A 206 0.29 -7.92 -22.70
C LEU A 206 -0.80 -6.89 -23.01
N ALA A 207 -1.79 -7.25 -23.82
CA ALA A 207 -2.93 -6.40 -24.18
C ALA A 207 -4.02 -6.37 -23.10
N CYS A 208 -3.79 -6.95 -21.92
CA CYS A 208 -4.80 -6.99 -20.86
C CYS A 208 -5.30 -5.61 -20.40
N VAL A 209 -4.53 -4.54 -20.67
CA VAL A 209 -4.89 -3.14 -20.41
C VAL A 209 -5.91 -2.59 -21.41
N GLU A 210 -5.98 -3.14 -22.62
CA GLU A 210 -6.96 -2.75 -23.65
C GLU A 210 -8.41 -3.05 -23.21
N ARG A 211 -8.56 -3.97 -22.24
CA ARG A 211 -9.83 -4.33 -21.63
C ARG A 211 -9.78 -4.04 -20.13
N PRO A 212 -10.04 -2.79 -19.69
CA PRO A 212 -9.93 -2.38 -18.29
C PRO A 212 -10.81 -3.21 -17.33
N GLU A 213 -11.91 -3.78 -17.81
CA GLU A 213 -12.83 -4.60 -17.01
C GLU A 213 -12.15 -5.82 -16.37
N ASN A 214 -11.06 -6.31 -16.96
CA ASN A 214 -10.26 -7.43 -16.43
C ASN A 214 -9.73 -7.19 -15.01
N PHE A 215 -9.60 -5.92 -14.60
CA PHE A 215 -9.11 -5.54 -13.27
C PHE A 215 -10.22 -5.55 -12.20
N LEU A 216 -11.50 -5.51 -12.59
CA LEU A 216 -12.63 -5.41 -11.66
C LEU A 216 -12.76 -6.63 -10.75
N LEU A 217 -12.64 -7.84 -11.32
CA LEU A 217 -12.72 -9.08 -10.54
C LEU A 217 -11.59 -9.20 -9.50
N PRO A 218 -10.29 -9.07 -9.87
CA PRO A 218 -9.22 -9.05 -8.87
C PRO A 218 -9.40 -7.93 -7.84
N ALA A 219 -9.86 -6.74 -8.24
CA ALA A 219 -10.12 -5.65 -7.31
C ALA A 219 -11.17 -6.00 -6.24
N LEU A 220 -12.29 -6.62 -6.64
CA LEU A 220 -13.31 -7.09 -5.70
C LEU A 220 -12.78 -8.18 -4.76
N LEU A 221 -11.97 -9.12 -5.27
CA LEU A 221 -11.31 -10.13 -4.44
C LEU A 221 -10.37 -9.50 -3.41
N MET A 222 -9.62 -8.46 -3.79
CA MET A 222 -8.76 -7.73 -2.88
C MET A 222 -9.56 -7.02 -1.78
N LEU A 223 -10.65 -6.32 -2.12
CA LEU A 223 -11.53 -5.67 -1.15
C LEU A 223 -12.20 -6.69 -0.21
N ALA A 224 -12.66 -7.83 -0.74
CA ALA A 224 -13.24 -8.89 0.07
C ALA A 224 -12.20 -9.50 1.02
N SER A 225 -10.98 -9.75 0.52
CA SER A 225 -9.90 -10.30 1.34
C SER A 225 -9.46 -9.35 2.46
N ALA A 226 -9.61 -8.04 2.29
CA ALA A 226 -9.32 -7.05 3.33
C ALA A 226 -10.22 -7.16 4.57
N GLU A 227 -11.39 -7.79 4.44
CA GLU A 227 -12.35 -7.98 5.54
C GLU A 227 -12.10 -9.28 6.32
N LEU A 228 -11.23 -10.16 5.82
CA LEU A 228 -10.87 -11.41 6.51
C LEU A 228 -10.15 -11.10 7.83
N ALA A 229 -10.56 -11.79 8.90
CA ALA A 229 -9.98 -11.62 10.24
C ALA A 229 -8.46 -11.86 10.26
N VAL A 230 -7.95 -12.74 9.39
CA VAL A 230 -6.52 -13.01 9.22
C VAL A 230 -5.73 -11.74 8.91
N GLN A 231 -6.30 -10.81 8.13
CA GLN A 231 -5.59 -9.57 7.76
C GLN A 231 -5.47 -8.58 8.91
N ARG A 232 -6.28 -8.71 9.97
CA ARG A 232 -6.19 -7.85 11.16
C ARG A 232 -4.98 -8.21 12.03
N ARG A 233 -4.45 -9.43 11.89
CA ARG A 233 -3.25 -9.88 12.58
C ARG A 233 -2.00 -9.09 12.13
N PHE A 234 -1.93 -8.77 10.84
CA PHE A 234 -0.78 -8.12 10.23
C PHE A 234 -0.99 -6.61 10.11
N ALA A 235 -0.11 -5.84 10.76
CA ALA A 235 -0.25 -4.39 10.84
C ALA A 235 -0.18 -3.74 9.43
N GLY A 236 -1.29 -3.16 8.98
CA GLY A 236 -1.40 -2.41 7.72
C GLY A 236 -1.60 -3.26 6.45
N PHE A 237 -1.80 -4.57 6.57
CA PHE A 237 -2.09 -5.42 5.41
C PHE A 237 -3.50 -5.14 4.88
N ALA A 238 -4.51 -5.13 5.77
CA ALA A 238 -5.88 -4.79 5.40
C ALA A 238 -5.98 -3.42 4.70
N ALA A 239 -5.19 -2.44 5.17
CA ALA A 239 -5.08 -1.11 4.56
C ALA A 239 -4.59 -1.18 3.11
N LEU A 240 -3.54 -1.98 2.86
CA LEU A 240 -2.97 -2.15 1.52
C LEU A 240 -3.94 -2.85 0.56
N TYR A 241 -4.63 -3.91 1.02
CA TYR A 241 -5.67 -4.59 0.26
C TYR A 241 -6.81 -3.65 -0.13
N ARG A 242 -7.27 -2.79 0.79
CA ARG A 242 -8.31 -1.79 0.52
C ARG A 242 -7.86 -0.75 -0.49
N MET A 243 -6.68 -0.18 -0.28
CA MET A 243 -6.14 0.87 -1.15
C MET A 243 -5.95 0.36 -2.57
N LEU A 244 -5.22 -0.75 -2.74
CA LEU A 244 -4.98 -1.32 -4.07
C LEU A 244 -6.29 -1.84 -4.70
N GLY A 245 -7.17 -2.46 -3.91
CA GLY A 245 -8.48 -2.88 -4.39
C GLY A 245 -9.34 -1.71 -4.88
N LEU A 246 -9.35 -0.57 -4.18
CA LEU A 246 -10.04 0.63 -4.63
C LEU A 246 -9.45 1.18 -5.93
N VAL A 247 -8.12 1.26 -6.02
CA VAL A 247 -7.43 1.77 -7.22
C VAL A 247 -7.72 0.86 -8.42
N CYS A 248 -7.59 -0.46 -8.26
CA CYS A 248 -7.88 -1.43 -9.32
C CYS A 248 -9.36 -1.53 -9.67
N LEU A 249 -10.28 -1.07 -8.81
CA LEU A 249 -11.72 -1.02 -9.10
C LEU A 249 -12.09 0.27 -9.84
N LEU A 250 -11.64 1.42 -9.32
CA LEU A 250 -12.10 2.73 -9.78
C LEU A 250 -11.35 3.24 -11.00
N LEU A 251 -10.05 2.93 -11.16
CA LEU A 251 -9.33 3.34 -12.37
C LEU A 251 -9.94 2.77 -13.64
N PRO A 252 -10.26 1.45 -13.74
CA PRO A 252 -10.96 0.92 -14.89
C PRO A 252 -12.32 1.58 -15.14
N MET A 253 -13.10 1.84 -14.09
CA MET A 253 -14.39 2.51 -14.22
C MET A 253 -14.24 3.93 -14.77
N LEU A 254 -13.20 4.65 -14.35
CA LEU A 254 -12.89 5.97 -14.90
C LEU A 254 -12.51 5.89 -16.38
N ILE A 255 -11.65 4.94 -16.76
CA ILE A 255 -11.23 4.76 -18.15
C ILE A 255 -12.44 4.42 -19.04
N LEU A 256 -13.26 3.44 -18.64
CA LEU A 256 -14.45 3.04 -19.39
C LEU A 256 -15.55 4.10 -19.42
N GLY A 257 -15.50 5.07 -18.48
CA GLY A 257 -16.37 6.24 -18.51
C GLY A 257 -16.06 7.22 -19.64
N TYR A 258 -14.91 7.10 -20.32
CA TYR A 258 -14.51 7.90 -21.49
C TYR A 258 -14.18 7.06 -22.72
N TRP A 259 -14.05 5.76 -22.55
CA TRP A 259 -13.69 4.84 -23.62
C TRP A 259 -14.58 3.59 -23.55
N GLY A 260 -15.84 3.76 -23.96
CA GLY A 260 -16.85 2.70 -23.92
C GLY A 260 -16.51 1.49 -24.80
N GLU A 261 -15.79 1.71 -25.91
CA GLU A 261 -15.36 0.65 -26.84
C GLU A 261 -14.46 -0.42 -26.19
N GLY A 262 -13.79 -0.06 -25.08
CA GLY A 262 -12.94 -0.97 -24.31
C GLY A 262 -13.71 -2.02 -23.49
N SER A 263 -15.03 -1.91 -23.37
CA SER A 263 -15.87 -2.84 -22.60
C SER A 263 -16.11 -4.18 -23.30
N TYR A 264 -16.33 -5.26 -22.54
CA TYR A 264 -16.83 -6.53 -23.09
C TYR A 264 -18.35 -6.52 -23.35
N LEU A 265 -19.07 -5.52 -22.83
CA LEU A 265 -20.52 -5.41 -23.00
C LEU A 265 -20.86 -5.08 -24.45
N ARG A 266 -21.75 -5.87 -25.05
CA ARG A 266 -22.28 -5.64 -26.41
C ARG A 266 -23.41 -4.60 -26.39
N LEU A 267 -23.16 -3.46 -25.80
CA LEU A 267 -24.06 -2.31 -25.74
C LEU A 267 -23.48 -1.18 -26.58
N ASP A 268 -24.30 -0.15 -26.83
CA ASP A 268 -23.85 1.06 -27.48
C ASP A 268 -22.75 1.74 -26.63
N PRO A 269 -21.59 2.13 -27.18
CA PRO A 269 -20.49 2.73 -26.40
C PRO A 269 -20.94 3.92 -25.54
N ASP A 270 -21.85 4.75 -26.04
CA ASP A 270 -22.40 5.90 -25.31
C ASP A 270 -23.15 5.46 -24.04
N LEU A 271 -23.89 4.35 -24.10
CA LEU A 271 -24.58 3.78 -22.93
C LEU A 271 -23.58 3.20 -21.93
N ILE A 272 -22.52 2.55 -22.41
CA ILE A 272 -21.46 1.97 -21.57
C ILE A 272 -20.75 3.08 -20.81
N GLU A 273 -20.36 4.15 -21.52
CA GLU A 273 -19.75 5.33 -20.91
C GLU A 273 -20.66 5.93 -19.84
N GLY A 274 -21.95 6.12 -20.15
CA GLY A 274 -22.93 6.60 -19.17
C GLY A 274 -23.02 5.73 -17.91
N ILE A 275 -23.04 4.40 -18.07
CA ILE A 275 -23.08 3.45 -16.94
C ILE A 275 -21.80 3.57 -16.10
N TYR A 276 -20.63 3.56 -16.73
CA TYR A 276 -19.35 3.63 -16.02
C TYR A 276 -19.09 5.00 -15.39
N GLN A 277 -19.60 6.09 -15.97
CA GLN A 277 -19.59 7.41 -15.37
C GLN A 277 -20.44 7.44 -14.09
N LEU A 278 -21.66 6.89 -14.13
CA LEU A 278 -22.51 6.77 -12.94
C LEU A 278 -21.85 5.93 -11.84
N LEU A 279 -21.28 4.78 -12.21
CA LEU A 279 -20.51 3.95 -11.28
C LEU A 279 -19.26 4.67 -10.74
N GLY A 280 -18.58 5.45 -11.59
CA GLY A 280 -17.41 6.25 -11.26
C GLY A 280 -17.68 7.32 -10.19
N PHE A 281 -18.94 7.74 -9.99
CA PHE A 281 -19.33 8.59 -8.85
C PHE A 281 -19.96 7.80 -7.70
N ALA A 282 -20.80 6.81 -8.00
CA ALA A 282 -21.53 6.04 -6.99
C ALA A 282 -20.60 5.16 -6.13
N VAL A 283 -19.65 4.45 -6.75
CA VAL A 283 -18.73 3.55 -6.06
C VAL A 283 -17.78 4.28 -5.10
N PRO A 284 -17.10 5.38 -5.48
CA PRO A 284 -16.26 6.10 -4.52
C PRO A 284 -17.08 6.79 -3.43
N ALA A 285 -18.29 7.28 -3.72
CA ALA A 285 -19.19 7.80 -2.69
C ALA A 285 -19.59 6.72 -1.67
N LEU A 286 -19.90 5.50 -2.15
CA LEU A 286 -20.17 4.35 -1.30
C LEU A 286 -18.93 3.95 -0.47
N ALA A 287 -17.73 3.98 -1.07
CA ALA A 287 -16.48 3.72 -0.37
C ALA A 287 -16.23 4.72 0.77
N ILE A 288 -16.48 6.01 0.54
CA ILE A 288 -16.40 7.05 1.57
C ILE A 288 -17.41 6.78 2.69
N TYR A 289 -18.66 6.47 2.33
CA TYR A 289 -19.71 6.17 3.31
C TYR A 289 -19.38 4.95 4.19
N ILE A 290 -18.94 3.85 3.57
CA ILE A 290 -18.49 2.65 4.29
C ILE A 290 -17.25 2.97 5.14
N GLY A 291 -16.32 3.76 4.60
CA GLY A 291 -15.11 4.21 5.28
C GLY A 291 -15.42 5.00 6.56
N ILE A 292 -16.39 5.91 6.52
CA ILE A 292 -16.86 6.67 7.69
C ILE A 292 -17.49 5.73 8.72
N ARG A 293 -18.41 4.85 8.30
CA ARG A 293 -19.08 3.91 9.22
C ARG A 293 -18.13 2.92 9.88
N ARG A 294 -17.09 2.48 9.16
CA ARG A 294 -16.10 1.51 9.65
C ARG A 294 -14.84 2.15 10.22
N GLN A 295 -14.76 3.49 10.27
CA GLN A 295 -13.57 4.27 10.66
C GLN A 295 -12.28 3.85 9.92
N GLN A 296 -12.41 3.56 8.62
CA GLN A 296 -11.29 3.13 7.77
C GLN A 296 -10.78 4.32 6.94
N ALA A 297 -9.67 4.91 7.38
CA ALA A 297 -9.09 6.09 6.74
C ALA A 297 -8.70 5.84 5.28
N GLU A 298 -8.30 4.62 4.92
CA GLU A 298 -7.88 4.29 3.56
C GLU A 298 -9.04 4.36 2.56
N LEU A 299 -10.22 3.88 2.96
CA LEU A 299 -11.43 3.96 2.12
C LEU A 299 -11.88 5.42 1.96
N ILE A 300 -11.82 6.20 3.03
CA ILE A 300 -12.18 7.62 3.00
C ILE A 300 -11.23 8.38 2.08
N ASN A 301 -9.92 8.26 2.30
CA ASN A 301 -8.92 9.00 1.55
C ASN A 301 -8.85 8.54 0.09
N GLY A 302 -8.83 7.23 -0.15
CA GLY A 302 -8.80 6.66 -1.49
C GLY A 302 -10.07 6.96 -2.28
N GLY A 303 -11.23 6.78 -1.65
CA GLY A 303 -12.53 7.12 -2.25
C GLY A 303 -12.65 8.61 -2.54
N THR A 304 -12.24 9.49 -1.63
CA THR A 304 -12.26 10.95 -1.83
C THR A 304 -11.33 11.38 -2.96
N LEU A 305 -10.10 10.87 -2.98
CA LEU A 305 -9.14 11.20 -4.04
C LEU A 305 -9.68 10.81 -5.41
N LEU A 306 -10.16 9.58 -5.56
CA LEU A 306 -10.67 9.08 -6.83
C LEU A 306 -12.00 9.73 -7.22
N PHE A 307 -12.85 10.09 -6.25
CA PHE A 307 -14.04 10.90 -6.50
C PHE A 307 -13.69 12.29 -7.04
N VAL A 308 -12.71 12.96 -6.44
CA VAL A 308 -12.25 14.28 -6.90
C VAL A 308 -11.63 14.20 -8.28
N ILE A 309 -10.84 13.15 -8.56
CA ILE A 309 -10.31 12.90 -9.92
C ILE A 309 -11.45 12.69 -10.91
N ALA A 310 -12.44 11.85 -10.59
CA ALA A 310 -13.62 11.61 -11.42
C ALA A 310 -14.36 12.92 -11.76
N LEU A 311 -14.62 13.72 -10.73
CA LEU A 311 -15.28 15.02 -10.83
C LEU A 311 -14.47 15.99 -11.69
N PHE A 312 -13.15 16.06 -11.46
CA PHE A 312 -12.26 16.93 -12.21
C PHE A 312 -12.24 16.57 -13.70
N CYS A 313 -12.09 15.28 -14.03
CA CYS A 313 -12.15 14.80 -15.41
C CYS A 313 -13.48 15.17 -16.06
N LYS A 314 -14.61 15.01 -15.35
CA LYS A 314 -15.93 15.31 -15.92
C LYS A 314 -16.19 16.80 -16.11
N VAL A 315 -15.75 17.63 -15.18
CA VAL A 315 -15.82 19.08 -15.34
C VAL A 315 -15.03 19.53 -16.56
N PHE A 316 -13.85 18.92 -16.79
CA PHE A 316 -13.06 19.19 -17.99
C PHE A 316 -13.83 18.78 -19.25
N ASP A 317 -14.31 17.54 -19.32
CA ASP A 317 -15.07 17.00 -20.44
C ASP A 317 -16.30 17.85 -20.81
N TRP A 318 -17.07 18.28 -19.81
CA TRP A 318 -18.29 19.07 -20.05
C TRP A 318 -18.06 20.51 -20.47
N TRP A 319 -16.99 21.14 -20.02
CA TRP A 319 -16.85 22.61 -20.09
C TRP A 319 -15.68 23.07 -20.95
N TRP A 320 -14.69 22.21 -21.22
CA TRP A 320 -13.45 22.62 -21.86
C TRP A 320 -13.66 23.20 -23.27
N ASP A 321 -14.50 22.56 -24.08
CA ASP A 321 -14.76 23.01 -25.44
C ASP A 321 -15.81 24.14 -25.51
N TYR A 322 -16.69 24.22 -24.51
CA TYR A 322 -17.80 25.18 -24.48
C TYR A 322 -17.45 26.53 -23.84
N LEU A 323 -16.43 26.59 -22.97
CA LEU A 323 -16.07 27.79 -22.23
C LEU A 323 -14.70 28.35 -22.61
N PRO A 324 -14.54 29.68 -22.70
CA PRO A 324 -13.21 30.27 -22.77
C PRO A 324 -12.36 29.84 -21.58
N LYS A 325 -11.08 29.53 -21.82
CA LYS A 325 -10.17 28.96 -20.79
C LYS A 325 -10.14 29.75 -19.48
N TYR A 326 -10.18 31.08 -19.53
CA TYR A 326 -10.21 31.93 -18.33
C TYR A 326 -11.49 31.73 -17.50
N LEU A 327 -12.63 31.53 -18.17
CA LEU A 327 -13.95 31.34 -17.55
C LEU A 327 -14.06 29.93 -16.96
N PHE A 328 -13.51 28.93 -17.64
CA PHE A 328 -13.35 27.57 -17.12
C PHE A 328 -12.59 27.55 -15.79
N PHE A 329 -11.38 28.14 -15.73
CA PHE A 329 -10.59 28.17 -14.50
C PHE A 329 -11.25 29.01 -13.39
N PHE A 330 -11.97 30.08 -13.74
CA PHE A 330 -12.73 30.87 -12.79
C PHE A 330 -13.88 30.07 -12.15
N LEU A 331 -14.66 29.35 -12.96
CA LEU A 331 -15.75 28.48 -12.47
C LEU A 331 -15.22 27.32 -11.64
N LEU A 332 -14.10 26.71 -12.04
CA LEU A 332 -13.44 25.66 -11.27
C LEU A 332 -13.03 26.19 -9.88
N GLY A 333 -12.47 27.40 -9.81
CA GLY A 333 -12.14 28.07 -8.56
C GLY A 333 -13.36 28.34 -7.68
N LEU A 334 -14.46 28.83 -8.26
CA LEU A 334 -15.73 29.02 -7.55
C LEU A 334 -16.31 27.72 -7.01
N LEU A 335 -16.25 26.63 -7.79
CA LEU A 335 -16.70 25.31 -7.37
C LEU A 335 -15.87 24.80 -6.17
N ALA A 336 -14.56 24.98 -6.21
CA ALA A 336 -13.68 24.62 -5.10
C ALA A 336 -14.02 25.42 -3.82
N ILE A 337 -14.28 26.73 -3.94
CA ILE A 337 -14.73 27.57 -2.82
C ILE A 337 -16.07 27.08 -2.29
N LEU A 338 -17.02 26.74 -3.15
CA LEU A 338 -18.33 26.20 -2.77
C LEU A 338 -18.17 24.91 -1.96
N VAL A 339 -17.35 23.96 -2.44
CA VAL A 339 -17.06 22.70 -1.73
C VAL A 339 -16.44 22.98 -0.36
N LEU A 340 -15.49 23.92 -0.25
CA LEU A 340 -14.92 24.32 1.03
C LEU A 340 -15.95 24.93 1.99
N LEU A 341 -16.88 25.74 1.49
CA LEU A 341 -17.95 26.32 2.29
C LEU A 341 -18.92 25.25 2.81
N VAL A 342 -19.31 24.30 1.95
CA VAL A 342 -20.15 23.16 2.32
C VAL A 342 -19.46 22.30 3.38
N MET A 343 -18.17 21.99 3.18
CA MET A 343 -17.39 21.21 4.14
C MET A 343 -17.22 21.94 5.47
N ARG A 344 -17.00 23.25 5.44
CA ARG A 344 -16.94 24.08 6.65
C ARG A 344 -18.28 24.09 7.39
N ARG A 345 -19.41 24.12 6.67
CA ARG A 345 -20.75 24.07 7.25
C ARG A 345 -21.04 22.72 7.90
N LEU A 346 -20.73 21.61 7.21
CA LEU A 346 -20.90 20.26 7.74
C LEU A 346 -19.99 20.00 8.96
N ARG A 347 -18.76 20.50 8.93
CA ARG A 347 -17.87 20.43 10.10
C ARG A 347 -18.43 21.21 11.30
N ARG A 348 -19.05 22.37 11.06
CA ARG A 348 -19.70 23.15 12.13
C ARG A 348 -20.91 22.42 12.72
N SER A 349 -21.76 21.79 11.91
CA SER A 349 -22.90 21.03 12.44
C SER A 349 -22.46 19.82 13.26
N LEU A 350 -21.39 19.13 12.84
CA LEU A 350 -20.82 18.01 13.59
C LEU A 350 -20.10 18.45 14.88
N ALA A 351 -19.54 19.66 14.91
CA ALA A 351 -18.91 20.21 16.12
C ALA A 351 -19.93 20.63 17.19
N VAL A 352 -21.15 20.99 16.79
CA VAL A 352 -22.24 21.34 17.72
C VAL A 352 -22.78 20.10 18.46
N GLU A 353 -22.66 18.90 17.90
CA GLU A 353 -23.06 17.63 18.55
C GLU A 353 -22.05 17.12 19.62
N VAL A 354 -20.85 17.71 19.72
CA VAL A 354 -19.78 17.24 20.63
C VAL A 354 -19.62 18.13 21.88
N GLN A 355 -20.47 19.14 22.07
CA GLN A 355 -20.56 19.87 23.33
C GLN A 355 -21.68 19.24 24.20
N PRO A 356 -21.36 18.69 25.39
CA PRO A 356 -22.38 18.26 26.35
C PRO A 356 -23.19 19.43 26.90
#